data_AF-A0A1X7U5Z3-F1
#
_entry.id   AF-A0A1X7U5Z3-F1
#
_cell.length_a   1.000
_cell.length_b   1.000
_cell.length_c   1.000
_cell.angle_alpha   90.00
_cell.angle_beta   90.00
_cell.angle_gamma   90.00
#
_symmetry.space_group_name_H-M   'P 1'
#
loop_
_entity.id
_entity.type
_entity.pdbx_description
1 polymer ?
#
loop_
_entity_poly.entity_id
_entity_poly.type
_entity_poly.pdbx_seq_one_letter_code
_entity_poly.pdbx_strand_id
1 'polypeptide(L)'
;MVLMGLIMAQTFFGEGTSINKKTTTRERQKSFTLYSHGGMKVCKDTFILIHGIGEKRLNNVRMSFLENGLTSRKHGNTGKTPRHSLSADNKKEIVKFIKIYAEVHALMLPVRIPSVKEYAKTHLLLSIMTMMEVHKE
;
A
#
# COMPACT_ATOMS: atom_id res chain seq x y z
N MET A 1 5.71 1.52 -5.77
CA MET A 1 6.99 1.34 -6.50
C MET A 1 8.00 2.44 -6.18
N VAL A 2 7.59 3.71 -6.04
CA VAL A 2 8.48 4.86 -5.74
C VAL A 2 9.34 4.69 -4.49
N LEU A 3 8.78 4.15 -3.40
CA LEU A 3 9.51 3.93 -2.15
C LEU A 3 10.66 2.91 -2.29
N MET A 4 10.48 1.89 -3.14
CA MET A 4 11.52 0.90 -3.40
C MET A 4 12.68 1.54 -4.15
N GLY A 5 12.41 2.34 -5.20
CA GLY A 5 13.47 3.02 -5.95
C GLY A 5 14.31 3.97 -5.09
N LEU A 6 13.67 4.75 -4.20
CA LEU A 6 14.35 5.68 -3.30
C LEU A 6 15.23 4.98 -2.26
N ILE A 7 14.70 3.92 -1.61
CA ILE A 7 15.46 3.14 -0.62
C ILE A 7 16.67 2.46 -1.26
N MET A 8 16.51 2.00 -2.50
CA MET A 8 17.52 1.21 -3.20
C MET A 8 18.68 2.05 -3.73
N ALA A 9 18.43 3.26 -4.27
CA ALA A 9 19.49 4.22 -4.63
C ALA A 9 20.34 4.64 -3.42
N GLN A 10 19.78 4.44 -2.24
CA GLN A 10 20.31 4.84 -0.96
C GLN A 10 20.99 3.69 -0.21
N THR A 11 20.99 2.45 -0.73
CA THR A 11 21.64 1.31 -0.08
C THR A 11 22.69 0.65 -0.98
N PHE A 12 23.94 0.59 -0.52
CA PHE A 12 25.02 -0.16 -1.18
C PHE A 12 25.24 -1.51 -0.47
N PHE A 13 25.39 -2.59 -1.26
CA PHE A 13 25.77 -3.91 -0.78
C PHE A 13 27.25 -4.14 -1.09
N GLY A 14 28.07 -4.34 -0.05
CA GLY A 14 29.49 -4.70 -0.22
C GLY A 14 29.68 -6.20 -0.42
N GLU A 15 30.74 -6.58 -1.14
CA GLU A 15 31.21 -7.96 -1.26
C GLU A 15 31.66 -8.49 0.13
N GLY A 16 31.32 -9.74 0.42
CA GLY A 16 31.54 -10.34 1.73
C GLY A 16 33.02 -10.60 2.00
N THR A 17 33.51 -10.15 3.16
CA THR A 17 34.84 -10.54 3.67
C THR A 17 34.72 -11.85 4.45
N SER A 18 35.56 -12.83 4.12
CA SER A 18 35.64 -14.11 4.85
C SER A 18 36.36 -13.96 6.19
N ILE A 19 35.85 -14.63 7.23
CA ILE A 19 36.55 -14.77 8.52
C ILE A 19 36.79 -16.25 8.76
N ASN A 20 38.06 -16.65 8.64
CA ASN A 20 38.52 -17.99 9.01
C ASN A 20 38.63 -18.09 10.53
N LYS A 21 37.69 -18.75 11.20
CA LYS A 21 37.94 -19.44 12.48
C LYS A 21 37.22 -20.78 12.51
N LYS A 22 37.99 -21.79 12.91
CA LYS A 22 37.73 -23.24 12.87
C LYS A 22 36.40 -23.61 13.54
N THR A 23 35.81 -24.71 13.05
CA THR A 23 34.60 -25.45 13.47
C THR A 23 33.26 -25.00 12.83
N THR A 24 32.70 -25.91 12.02
CA THR A 24 31.40 -25.87 11.32
C THR A 24 31.10 -24.60 10.52
N THR A 25 31.58 -24.58 9.27
CA THR A 25 31.33 -23.56 8.25
C THR A 25 29.86 -23.51 7.83
N ARG A 26 29.04 -22.79 8.59
CA ARG A 26 27.86 -22.11 8.02
C ARG A 26 28.34 -20.72 7.65
N GLU A 27 28.65 -20.49 6.37
CA GLU A 27 28.98 -19.16 5.86
C GLU A 27 27.84 -18.20 6.23
N ARG A 28 28.04 -17.41 7.29
CA ARG A 28 27.14 -16.32 7.60
C ARG A 28 27.49 -15.19 6.65
N GLN A 29 26.89 -15.21 5.46
CA GLN A 29 26.88 -14.09 4.52
C GLN A 29 26.06 -12.93 5.12
N LYS A 30 26.56 -12.26 6.16
CA LYS A 30 26.04 -10.94 6.53
C LYS A 30 26.69 -9.94 5.59
N SER A 31 26.06 -9.71 4.43
CA SER A 31 26.41 -8.55 3.61
C SER A 31 26.23 -7.29 4.46
N PHE A 32 27.29 -6.51 4.62
CA PHE A 32 27.23 -5.21 5.26
C PHE A 32 26.38 -4.31 4.36
N THR A 33 25.25 -3.83 4.87
CA THR A 33 24.37 -2.91 4.15
C THR A 33 24.75 -1.51 4.56
N LEU A 34 25.27 -0.74 3.62
CA LEU A 34 25.52 0.67 3.83
C LEU A 34 24.26 1.44 3.50
N TYR A 35 23.71 2.17 4.46
CA TYR A 35 22.59 3.07 4.24
C TYR A 35 23.11 4.48 3.96
N SER A 36 22.45 5.18 3.06
CA SER A 36 22.76 6.56 2.71
C SER A 36 21.48 7.38 2.56
N HIS A 37 21.58 8.67 2.83
CA HIS A 37 20.48 9.60 2.64
C HIS A 37 21.06 10.92 2.13
N GLY A 38 20.60 11.39 0.97
CA GLY A 38 21.17 12.58 0.33
C GLY A 38 22.68 12.51 0.07
N GLY A 39 23.22 11.31 -0.21
CA GLY A 39 24.65 11.09 -0.43
C GLY A 39 25.49 10.93 0.86
N MET A 40 24.91 11.15 2.04
CA MET A 40 25.59 10.92 3.32
C MET A 40 25.34 9.51 3.84
N LYS A 41 26.36 8.87 4.42
CA LYS A 41 26.21 7.57 5.08
C LYS A 41 25.44 7.73 6.39
N VAL A 42 24.43 6.90 6.61
CA VAL A 42 23.61 6.92 7.83
C VAL A 42 23.55 5.52 8.46
N CYS A 43 23.27 5.43 9.75
CA CYS A 43 22.99 4.15 10.38
C CYS A 43 21.58 3.64 10.00
N LYS A 44 21.33 2.36 10.27
CA LYS A 44 20.04 1.72 9.98
C LYS A 44 18.86 2.41 10.67
N ASP A 45 19.03 2.80 11.93
CA ASP A 45 17.95 3.37 12.75
C ASP A 45 17.57 4.76 12.24
N THR A 46 18.56 5.59 11.91
CA THR A 46 18.35 6.88 11.25
C THR A 46 17.66 6.71 9.90
N PHE A 47 18.06 5.71 9.11
CA PHE A 47 17.41 5.42 7.83
C PHE A 47 15.93 5.04 8.01
N ILE A 48 15.63 4.17 8.98
CA ILE A 48 14.26 3.79 9.34
C ILE A 48 13.44 5.02 9.74
N LEU A 49 14.01 5.88 10.57
CA LEU A 49 13.37 7.10 11.06
C LEU A 49 13.05 8.08 9.91
N ILE A 50 14.03 8.39 9.07
CA ILE A 50 13.87 9.34 7.96
C ILE A 50 12.81 8.86 6.96
N HIS A 51 12.77 7.56 6.67
CA HIS A 51 11.82 7.00 5.71
C HIS A 51 10.47 6.59 6.32
N GLY A 52 10.34 6.59 7.64
CA GLY A 52 9.12 6.17 8.34
C GLY A 52 8.78 4.69 8.12
N ILE A 53 9.80 3.82 8.04
CA ILE A 53 9.63 2.40 7.66
C ILE A 53 9.99 1.48 8.82
N GLY A 54 9.07 0.60 9.23
CA GLY A 54 9.39 -0.41 10.25
C GLY A 54 10.50 -1.38 9.82
N GLU A 55 11.30 -1.83 10.79
CA GLU A 55 12.46 -2.70 10.55
C GLU A 55 12.13 -3.98 9.75
N LYS A 56 11.01 -4.63 10.08
CA LYS A 56 10.51 -5.81 9.34
C LYS A 56 10.29 -5.50 7.87
N ARG A 57 9.73 -4.32 7.57
CA ARG A 57 9.47 -3.89 6.20
C ARG A 57 10.77 -3.66 5.46
N LEU A 58 11.75 -3.00 6.08
CA LEU A 58 13.09 -2.81 5.51
C LEU A 58 13.79 -4.15 5.22
N ASN A 59 13.76 -5.10 6.15
CA ASN A 59 14.34 -6.42 5.94
C ASN A 59 13.65 -7.17 4.80
N ASN A 60 12.32 -7.14 4.74
CA ASN A 60 11.58 -7.77 3.65
C ASN A 60 11.95 -7.12 2.31
N VAL A 61 12.09 -5.79 2.26
CA VAL A 61 12.47 -5.04 1.05
C VAL A 61 13.83 -5.54 0.56
N ARG A 62 14.79 -5.61 1.47
CA ARG A 62 16.14 -6.13 1.20
C ARG A 62 16.11 -7.55 0.65
N MET A 63 15.42 -8.48 1.31
CA MET A 63 15.36 -9.88 0.86
C MET A 63 14.73 -10.00 -0.52
N SER A 64 13.59 -9.34 -0.73
CA SER A 64 12.89 -9.31 -2.01
C SER A 64 13.77 -8.80 -3.15
N PHE A 65 14.62 -7.81 -2.88
CA PHE A 65 15.57 -7.27 -3.85
C PHE A 65 16.71 -8.25 -4.15
N LEU A 66 17.30 -8.87 -3.12
CA LEU A 66 18.37 -9.85 -3.32
C LEU A 66 17.90 -11.05 -4.15
N GLU A 67 16.65 -11.45 -3.99
CA GLU A 67 16.06 -12.59 -4.70
C GLU A 67 15.61 -12.23 -6.13
N ASN A 68 14.93 -11.09 -6.32
CA ASN A 68 14.20 -10.80 -7.57
C ASN A 68 14.66 -9.51 -8.27
N GLY A 69 15.72 -8.87 -7.78
CA GLY A 69 16.19 -7.57 -8.27
C GLY A 69 15.16 -6.44 -8.12
N LEU A 70 15.22 -5.46 -9.02
CA LEU A 70 14.34 -4.29 -9.00
C LEU A 70 12.98 -4.59 -9.64
N THR A 71 12.23 -5.51 -9.03
CA THR A 71 10.90 -5.89 -9.50
C THR A 71 9.79 -5.32 -8.60
N SER A 72 8.65 -5.00 -9.21
CA SER A 72 7.46 -4.63 -8.43
C SER A 72 7.01 -5.85 -7.63
N ARG A 73 6.80 -5.68 -6.32
CA ARG A 73 6.20 -6.74 -5.52
C ARG A 73 4.79 -7.03 -6.04
N LYS A 74 4.59 -8.24 -6.53
CA LYS A 74 3.27 -8.79 -6.79
C LYS A 74 2.75 -9.44 -5.51
N HIS A 75 1.52 -9.09 -5.12
CA HIS A 75 0.87 -9.73 -3.99
C HIS A 75 0.54 -11.19 -4.35
N GLY A 76 0.59 -12.12 -3.39
CA GLY A 76 0.30 -13.54 -3.64
C GLY A 76 -1.13 -13.82 -4.14
N ASN A 77 -2.05 -12.88 -3.88
CA ASN A 77 -3.43 -12.93 -4.40
C ASN A 77 -3.61 -12.18 -5.73
N THR A 78 -2.54 -11.66 -6.33
CA THR A 78 -2.65 -11.04 -7.67
C THR A 78 -3.15 -12.07 -8.66
N GLY A 79 -4.29 -11.81 -9.30
CA GLY A 79 -4.92 -12.75 -10.24
C GLY A 79 -5.72 -13.89 -9.61
N LYS A 80 -5.79 -13.99 -8.27
CA LYS A 80 -6.60 -14.99 -7.58
C LYS A 80 -7.90 -14.38 -7.08
N THR A 81 -9.03 -15.02 -7.40
CA THR A 81 -10.33 -14.67 -6.81
C THR A 81 -10.42 -15.24 -5.40
N PRO A 82 -10.75 -14.43 -4.37
CA PRO A 82 -11.01 -14.93 -3.02
C PRO A 82 -12.13 -15.98 -3.02
N ARG A 83 -12.05 -16.95 -2.09
CA ARG A 83 -13.06 -18.02 -1.95
C ARG A 83 -14.48 -17.50 -1.78
N HIS A 84 -14.63 -16.33 -1.15
CA HIS A 84 -15.92 -15.69 -0.91
C HIS A 84 -16.17 -14.49 -1.83
N SER A 85 -15.53 -14.45 -3.01
CA SER A 85 -15.84 -13.45 -4.01
C SER A 85 -17.24 -13.71 -4.58
N LEU A 86 -18.06 -12.66 -4.61
CA LEU A 86 -19.32 -12.67 -5.36
C LEU A 86 -19.07 -13.00 -6.84
N SER A 87 -20.03 -13.71 -7.45
CA SER A 87 -20.09 -13.94 -8.90
C SER A 87 -20.09 -12.60 -9.65
N ALA A 88 -19.57 -12.61 -10.88
CA ALA A 88 -19.61 -11.45 -11.76
C ALA A 88 -21.05 -10.96 -12.01
N ASP A 89 -22.01 -11.88 -12.07
CA ASP A 89 -23.41 -11.53 -12.32
C ASP A 89 -24.07 -10.89 -11.09
N ASN A 90 -23.85 -11.45 -9.89
CA ASN A 90 -24.30 -10.83 -8.65
C ASN A 90 -23.70 -9.42 -8.46
N LYS A 91 -22.44 -9.21 -8.86
CA LYS A 91 -21.84 -7.86 -8.84
C LYS A 91 -22.59 -6.89 -9.77
N LYS A 92 -22.97 -7.32 -10.98
CA LYS A 92 -23.75 -6.50 -11.92
C LYS A 92 -25.13 -6.19 -11.35
N GLU A 93 -25.79 -7.17 -10.76
CA GLU A 93 -27.11 -7.00 -10.13
C GLU A 93 -27.05 -6.02 -8.96
N ILE A 94 -26.06 -6.15 -8.07
CA ILE A 94 -25.86 -5.21 -6.96
C ILE A 94 -25.60 -3.79 -7.48
N VAL A 95 -24.76 -3.63 -8.51
CA VAL A 95 -24.52 -2.32 -9.12
C VAL A 95 -25.80 -1.74 -9.74
N LYS A 96 -26.60 -2.58 -10.42
CA LYS A 96 -27.89 -2.18 -10.99
C LYS A 96 -28.88 -1.76 -9.90
N PHE A 97 -28.97 -2.54 -8.82
CA PHE A 97 -29.80 -2.21 -7.66
C PHE A 97 -29.40 -0.87 -7.03
N ILE A 98 -28.10 -0.66 -6.78
CA ILE A 98 -27.61 0.60 -6.20
C ILE A 98 -27.95 1.80 -7.09
N LYS A 99 -27.80 1.65 -8.42
CA LYS A 99 -28.15 2.72 -9.37
C LYS A 99 -29.65 3.04 -9.36
N ILE A 100 -30.50 2.02 -9.45
CA ILE A 100 -31.97 2.19 -9.43
C ILE A 100 -32.41 2.79 -8.09
N TYR A 101 -31.89 2.28 -6.99
CA TYR A 101 -32.19 2.80 -5.66
C TYR A 101 -31.76 4.25 -5.51
N ALA A 102 -30.59 4.61 -6.03
CA ALA A 102 -30.13 6.00 -6.04
C ALA A 102 -31.00 6.88 -6.96
N GLU A 103 -31.43 6.43 -8.13
CA GLU A 103 -32.33 7.20 -8.99
C GLU A 103 -33.69 7.47 -8.33
N VAL A 104 -34.23 6.48 -7.61
CA VAL A 104 -35.54 6.58 -6.95
C VAL A 104 -35.48 7.39 -5.65
N HIS A 105 -34.38 7.28 -4.89
CA HIS A 105 -34.30 7.79 -3.51
C HIS A 105 -33.21 8.84 -3.25
N ALA A 106 -32.26 9.05 -4.17
CA ALA A 106 -31.24 10.08 -3.97
C ALA A 106 -31.83 11.47 -4.25
N LEU A 107 -31.58 12.40 -3.33
CA LEU A 107 -31.80 13.81 -3.60
C LEU A 107 -30.70 14.29 -4.57
N MET A 108 -31.11 14.92 -5.67
CA MET A 108 -30.21 15.77 -6.45
C MET A 108 -29.79 16.91 -5.51
N LEU A 109 -28.49 17.04 -5.21
CA LEU A 109 -28.01 18.14 -4.39
C LEU A 109 -28.35 19.47 -5.08
N PRO A 110 -29.12 20.38 -4.47
CA PRO A 110 -29.32 21.71 -5.02
C PRO A 110 -28.11 22.63 -4.80
N VAL A 111 -27.00 22.17 -4.19
CA VAL A 111 -25.92 23.05 -3.71
C VAL A 111 -24.51 22.59 -4.09
N ARG A 112 -23.65 23.57 -4.46
CA ARG A 112 -22.22 23.43 -4.76
C ARG A 112 -21.41 22.95 -3.55
N ILE A 113 -20.75 21.80 -3.71
CA ILE A 113 -19.66 21.34 -2.84
C ILE A 113 -18.33 21.64 -3.54
N PRO A 114 -17.42 22.47 -2.97
CA PRO A 114 -16.21 22.96 -3.68
C PRO A 114 -15.27 21.88 -4.26
N SER A 115 -15.39 20.62 -3.85
CA SER A 115 -14.47 19.52 -4.18
C SER A 115 -14.94 18.60 -5.32
N VAL A 116 -16.20 18.69 -5.75
CA VAL A 116 -16.79 17.73 -6.71
C VAL A 116 -17.01 18.41 -8.06
N LYS A 117 -16.15 18.18 -9.05
CA LYS A 117 -16.20 18.91 -10.34
C LYS A 117 -17.36 18.51 -11.26
N GLU A 118 -18.03 17.37 -10.99
CA GLU A 118 -19.04 16.79 -11.88
C GLU A 118 -20.37 16.56 -11.13
N TYR A 119 -20.97 17.66 -10.66
CA TYR A 119 -22.18 17.68 -9.81
C TYR A 119 -23.40 16.93 -10.41
N ALA A 120 -23.49 16.88 -11.73
CA ALA A 120 -24.61 16.25 -12.45
C ALA A 120 -24.56 14.70 -12.44
N LYS A 121 -23.47 14.09 -11.96
CA LYS A 121 -23.22 12.64 -12.08
C LYS A 121 -23.14 11.91 -10.74
N THR A 122 -23.21 12.64 -9.62
CA THR A 122 -23.09 12.07 -8.28
C THR A 122 -24.45 12.02 -7.59
N HIS A 123 -25.00 10.82 -7.45
CA HIS A 123 -26.19 10.56 -6.62
C HIS A 123 -25.76 10.31 -5.17
N LEU A 124 -26.31 11.05 -4.21
CA LEU A 124 -26.10 10.78 -2.79
C LEU A 124 -27.21 9.88 -2.26
N LEU A 125 -26.84 8.70 -1.78
CA LEU A 125 -27.75 7.85 -1.04
C LEU A 125 -28.14 8.56 0.26
N LEU A 126 -29.44 8.68 0.50
CA LEU A 126 -29.96 9.27 1.72
C LEU A 126 -29.47 8.42 2.90
N SER A 127 -28.74 9.06 3.83
CA SER A 127 -28.49 8.47 5.15
C SER A 127 -29.84 8.17 5.78
N ILE A 128 -30.02 6.96 6.33
CA ILE A 128 -31.28 6.56 6.98
C ILE A 128 -31.64 7.45 8.17
N MET A 129 -30.68 8.25 8.66
CA MET A 129 -30.90 9.35 9.56
C MET A 129 -30.83 10.66 8.77
N THR A 130 -31.96 11.36 8.69
CA THR A 130 -31.96 12.75 8.25
C THR A 130 -31.32 13.59 9.35
N MET A 131 -30.55 14.62 8.99
CA MET A 131 -29.96 15.58 9.96
C MET A 131 -31.01 16.20 10.92
N MET A 132 -32.29 16.11 10.57
CA MET A 132 -33.42 16.54 11.40
C MET A 132 -33.75 15.60 12.56
N GLU A 133 -33.33 14.33 12.54
CA GLU A 133 -33.50 13.41 13.69
C GLU A 133 -32.43 13.58 14.77
N VAL A 134 -31.23 14.05 14.39
CA VAL A 134 -30.12 14.31 15.34
C VAL A 134 -30.39 15.54 16.23
N HIS A 135 -31.30 16.42 15.82
CA HIS A 135 -31.61 17.67 16.53
C HIS A 135 -33.00 17.68 17.19
N LYS A 136 -33.69 16.54 17.27
CA LYS A 136 -34.88 16.41 18.12
C LYS A 136 -34.44 16.06 19.54
N GLU A 137 -34.20 17.13 20.30
CA GLU A 137 -34.25 17.30 21.76
C GLU A 137 -33.72 16.19 22.67
#